data_AF-A0A1Q8F9B6-F1
#
_entry.id   AF-A0A1Q8F9B6-F1
#
_cell.length_a   1.000
_cell.length_b   1.000
_cell.length_c   1.000
_cell.angle_alpha   90.00
_cell.angle_beta   90.00
_cell.angle_gamma   90.00
#
_symmetry.space_group_name_H-M   'P 1'
#
loop_
_entity.id
_entity.type
_entity.pdbx_description
1 polymer ?
#
loop_
_entity_poly.entity_id
_entity_poly.type
_entity_poly.pdbx_seq_one_letter_code
_entity_poly.pdbx_strand_id
1 'polypeptide(L)'
;MNWIEPLLVQFCQDLGITIGDNPHSLIQLELEQSGTLQLERHQGQLTLWLARAVPWHQSGEAIRRAMTLTAAAQGPVLPVRSGWLGEEQLILFVTLDERAVTLPQLHQAVTTLTRLQREVLAS
;
A
#
# COMPACT_ATOMS: atom_id res chain seq x y z
N MET A 1 13.77 -4.56 21.65
CA MET A 1 12.96 -5.60 21.00
C MET A 1 12.11 -4.94 19.95
N ASN A 2 12.25 -5.34 18.70
CA ASN A 2 11.53 -4.77 17.58
C ASN A 2 10.18 -5.49 17.44
N TRP A 3 9.20 -5.08 18.25
CA TRP A 3 7.94 -5.78 18.44
C TRP A 3 7.12 -5.96 17.15
N ILE A 4 7.38 -5.13 16.14
CA ILE A 4 6.68 -5.18 14.85
C ILE A 4 7.15 -6.34 13.96
N GLU A 5 8.34 -6.90 14.17
CA GLU A 5 8.88 -7.97 13.31
C GLU A 5 7.99 -9.21 13.27
N PRO A 6 7.57 -9.81 14.41
CA PRO A 6 6.63 -10.94 14.39
C PRO A 6 5.28 -10.60 13.74
N LEU A 7 4.84 -9.35 13.88
CA LEU A 7 3.60 -8.87 13.27
C LEU A 7 3.72 -8.82 11.74
N LEU A 8 4.84 -8.37 11.20
CA LEU A 8 5.11 -8.35 9.75
C LEU A 8 5.29 -9.76 9.18
N VAL A 9 5.95 -10.65 9.93
CA VAL A 9 6.09 -12.06 9.56
C VAL A 9 4.71 -12.72 9.47
N GLN A 10 3.88 -12.57 10.51
CA GLN A 10 2.50 -13.08 10.50
C GLN A 10 1.68 -12.49 9.37
N PHE A 11 1.78 -11.17 9.14
CA PHE A 11 1.09 -10.50 8.06
C PHE A 11 1.45 -11.08 6.68
N CYS A 12 2.74 -11.31 6.41
CA CYS A 12 3.16 -11.93 5.15
C CYS A 12 2.68 -13.38 5.04
N GLN A 13 2.72 -14.14 6.14
CA GLN A 13 2.20 -15.51 6.18
C GLN A 13 0.70 -15.56 5.88
N ASP A 14 -0.09 -14.61 6.40
CA ASP A 14 -1.51 -14.49 6.09
C ASP A 14 -1.78 -14.21 4.60
N LEU A 15 -0.83 -13.58 3.91
CA LEU A 15 -0.83 -13.38 2.45
C LEU A 15 -0.28 -14.59 1.67
N GLY A 16 0.09 -15.68 2.35
CA GLY A 16 0.68 -16.87 1.75
C GLY A 16 2.17 -16.75 1.43
N ILE A 17 2.85 -15.74 1.97
CA ILE A 17 4.25 -15.44 1.70
C ILE A 17 5.09 -15.70 2.95
N THR A 18 6.01 -16.65 2.85
CA THR A 18 6.95 -16.94 3.93
C THR A 18 8.17 -16.03 3.81
N ILE A 19 8.44 -15.25 4.86
CA ILE A 19 9.66 -14.46 5.04
C ILE A 19 10.43 -14.96 6.27
N GLY A 20 11.70 -14.57 6.42
CA GLY A 20 12.50 -14.92 7.59
C GLY A 20 12.08 -14.13 8.85
N ASP A 21 12.50 -14.61 10.02
CA ASP A 21 12.12 -14.07 11.34
C ASP A 21 12.64 -12.65 11.61
N ASN A 22 13.65 -12.21 10.86
CA ASN A 22 14.24 -10.87 10.94
C ASN A 22 13.99 -10.12 9.61
N PRO A 23 12.78 -9.59 9.38
CA PRO A 23 12.48 -8.89 8.15
C PRO A 23 13.32 -7.63 8.00
N HIS A 24 13.78 -7.37 6.78
CA HIS A 24 14.41 -6.12 6.42
C HIS A 24 13.48 -4.92 6.67
N SER A 25 14.04 -3.71 6.79
CA SER A 25 13.25 -2.48 6.90
C SER A 25 12.37 -2.22 5.68
N LEU A 26 12.66 -2.86 4.55
CA LEU A 26 11.85 -2.86 3.34
C LEU A 26 11.51 -4.30 2.99
N ILE A 27 10.20 -4.60 2.93
CA ILE A 27 9.67 -5.86 2.41
C ILE A 27 8.96 -5.52 1.10
N GLN A 28 9.24 -6.26 0.02
CA GLN A 28 8.57 -6.11 -1.26
C GLN A 28 7.84 -7.41 -1.63
N LEU A 29 6.57 -7.29 -1.96
CA LEU A 29 5.68 -8.38 -2.31
C LEU A 29 5.06 -8.08 -3.69
N GLU A 30 5.13 -9.03 -4.62
CA GLU A 30 4.44 -8.92 -5.91
C GLU A 30 3.03 -9.49 -5.81
N LEU A 31 2.03 -8.64 -6.05
CA LEU A 31 0.63 -9.02 -6.10
C LEU A 31 0.21 -9.14 -7.57
N GLU A 32 -0.10 -10.36 -8.03
CA GLU A 32 -0.36 -10.67 -9.45
C GLU A 32 -1.26 -9.65 -10.16
N GLN A 33 -2.35 -9.24 -9.50
CA GLN A 33 -3.34 -8.34 -10.07
C GLN A 33 -3.16 -6.88 -9.65
N SER A 34 -2.41 -6.60 -8.59
CA SER A 34 -2.34 -5.27 -7.97
C SER A 34 -0.98 -4.59 -8.10
N GLY A 35 0.03 -5.28 -8.65
CA GLY A 35 1.38 -4.75 -8.79
C GLY A 35 2.20 -4.95 -7.51
N THR A 36 3.12 -4.05 -7.25
CA THR A 36 4.12 -4.22 -6.20
C THR A 36 3.64 -3.56 -4.90
N LEU A 37 3.52 -4.35 -3.84
CA LEU A 37 3.28 -3.88 -2.47
C LEU A 37 4.60 -3.83 -1.71
N GLN A 38 4.98 -2.65 -1.22
CA GLN A 38 6.13 -2.47 -0.35
C GLN A 38 5.69 -2.08 1.06
N LEU A 39 6.30 -2.71 2.06
CA LEU A 39 6.19 -2.33 3.46
C LEU A 39 7.53 -1.73 3.88
N GLU A 40 7.55 -0.43 4.09
CA GLU A 40 8.75 0.33 4.42
C GLU A 40 8.66 0.88 5.84
N ARG A 41 9.66 0.54 6.65
CA ARG A 41 9.88 1.07 7.99
C ARG A 41 10.91 2.18 7.95
N HIS A 42 10.51 3.38 8.32
CA HIS A 42 11.39 4.55 8.35
C HIS A 42 10.96 5.52 9.46
N GLN A 43 11.91 5.93 10.31
CA GLN A 43 11.69 6.92 11.38
C GLN A 43 10.49 6.63 12.33
N GLY A 44 10.26 5.36 12.66
CA GLY A 44 9.16 4.96 13.53
C GLY A 44 7.79 5.03 12.85
N GLN A 45 7.77 5.00 11.52
CA GLN A 45 6.57 4.90 10.71
C GLN A 45 6.66 3.64 9.84
N LEU A 46 5.51 3.01 9.63
CA LEU A 46 5.35 1.96 8.63
C LEU A 46 4.53 2.51 7.47
N THR A 47 5.12 2.60 6.29
CA THR A 47 4.41 2.99 5.07
C THR A 47 4.17 1.77 4.19
N LEU A 48 2.92 1.60 3.76
CA LEU A 48 2.53 0.61 2.78
C LEU A 48 2.38 1.33 1.44
N TRP A 49 3.21 0.98 0.46
CA TRP A 49 3.19 1.53 -0.89
C TRP A 49 2.66 0.48 -1.85
N LEU A 50 1.63 0.81 -2.62
CA LEU A 50 1.11 -0.03 -3.69
C LEU A 50 1.38 0.66 -5.03
N ALA A 51 2.33 0.12 -5.79
CA ALA A 51 2.72 0.61 -7.09
C ALA A 51 2.12 -0.24 -8.21
N ARG A 52 1.53 0.41 -9.22
CA ARG A 52 0.93 -0.27 -10.37
C ARG A 52 1.21 0.49 -11.66
N ALA A 53 1.73 -0.23 -12.66
CA ALA A 53 1.84 0.29 -14.01
C ALA A 53 0.45 0.53 -14.62
N VAL A 54 0.29 1.70 -15.24
CA VAL A 54 -0.93 2.17 -15.89
C VAL A 54 -0.59 2.48 -17.35
N PRO A 55 -1.32 1.91 -18.33
CA PRO A 55 -1.10 2.22 -19.73
C PRO A 55 -1.22 3.72 -20.01
N TRP A 56 -0.33 4.27 -20.85
CA TRP A 56 -0.23 5.70 -21.13
C TRP A 56 -1.56 6.38 -21.50
N HIS A 57 -2.45 5.67 -22.21
CA HIS A 57 -3.74 6.19 -22.66
C HIS A 57 -4.78 6.29 -21.53
N GLN A 58 -4.52 5.69 -20.36
CA GLN A 58 -5.37 5.72 -19.17
C GLN A 58 -4.83 6.64 -18.08
N SER A 59 -3.56 7.05 -18.16
CA SER A 59 -2.86 7.80 -17.11
C SER A 59 -3.58 9.08 -16.69
N GLY A 60 -4.07 9.87 -17.65
CA GLY A 60 -4.76 11.13 -17.34
C GLY A 60 -6.01 10.93 -16.48
N GLU A 61 -6.83 9.93 -16.81
CA GLU A 61 -8.04 9.63 -16.05
C GLU A 61 -7.71 8.95 -14.71
N ALA A 62 -6.72 8.06 -14.69
CA ALA A 62 -6.25 7.41 -13.47
C ALA A 62 -5.73 8.44 -12.45
N ILE A 63 -4.94 9.43 -12.88
CA ILE A 63 -4.46 10.52 -12.02
C ILE A 63 -5.64 11.29 -11.42
N ARG A 64 -6.58 11.72 -12.28
CA ARG A 64 -7.76 12.47 -11.85
C ARG A 64 -8.58 11.70 -10.81
N ARG A 65 -8.85 10.41 -11.07
CA ARG A 65 -9.58 9.54 -10.14
C ARG A 65 -8.82 9.31 -8.83
N ALA A 66 -7.53 9.02 -8.88
CA ALA A 66 -6.71 8.82 -7.69
C ALA A 66 -6.74 10.06 -6.78
N MET A 67 -6.56 11.25 -7.35
CA MET A 67 -6.65 12.50 -6.59
C MET A 67 -8.06 12.72 -5.99
N THR A 68 -9.11 12.43 -6.76
CA THR A 68 -10.50 12.60 -6.30
C THR A 68 -10.83 11.65 -5.14
N LEU A 69 -10.48 10.37 -5.29
CA LEU A 69 -10.81 9.31 -4.33
C LEU A 69 -9.89 9.30 -3.10
N THR A 70 -8.80 10.08 -3.10
CA THR A 70 -7.93 10.28 -1.92
C THR A 70 -8.12 11.65 -1.27
N ALA A 71 -8.98 12.51 -1.84
CA ALA A 71 -9.30 13.80 -1.23
C ALA A 71 -10.00 13.60 0.11
N ALA A 72 -9.68 14.42 1.12
CA ALA A 72 -10.15 14.24 2.50
C ALA A 72 -11.69 14.12 2.65
N ALA A 73 -12.47 14.71 1.75
CA ALA A 73 -13.94 14.64 1.77
C ALA A 73 -14.53 13.32 1.21
N GLN A 74 -13.76 12.58 0.41
CA GLN A 74 -14.20 11.39 -0.34
C GLN A 74 -13.33 10.17 -0.05
N GLY A 75 -12.27 10.34 0.73
CA GLY A 75 -11.28 9.32 1.01
C GLY A 75 -11.77 8.22 1.94
N PRO A 76 -11.05 7.08 1.97
CA PRO A 76 -11.29 6.03 2.96
C PRO A 76 -11.01 6.53 4.38
N VAL A 77 -11.43 5.74 5.38
CA VAL A 77 -11.16 6.03 6.81
C VAL A 77 -9.65 6.11 7.10
N LEU A 78 -8.85 5.30 6.40
CA LEU A 78 -7.40 5.39 6.46
C LEU A 78 -6.92 6.59 5.63
N PRO A 79 -5.88 7.32 6.08
CA PRO A 79 -5.35 8.49 5.38
C PRO A 79 -4.52 8.09 4.15
N VAL A 80 -5.18 7.49 3.16
CA VAL A 80 -4.56 7.06 1.91
C VAL A 80 -4.22 8.28 1.07
N ARG A 81 -3.01 8.28 0.54
CA ARG A 81 -2.47 9.29 -0.36
C ARG A 81 -2.21 8.67 -1.72
N SER A 82 -2.23 9.50 -2.75
CA SER A 82 -1.89 9.13 -4.11
C SER A 82 -0.64 9.87 -4.59
N GLY A 83 0.09 9.24 -5.49
CA GLY A 83 1.25 9.79 -6.16
C GLY A 83 1.44 9.17 -7.54
N TRP A 84 2.36 9.72 -8.31
CA TRP A 84 2.74 9.21 -9.61
C TRP A 84 4.26 9.12 -9.69
N LEU A 85 4.79 7.99 -10.15
CA LEU A 85 6.23 7.77 -10.31
C LEU A 85 6.57 7.57 -11.79
N GLY A 86 7.49 8.39 -12.30
CA GLY A 86 7.87 8.38 -13.71
C GLY A 86 6.68 8.71 -14.61
N GLU A 87 6.57 8.02 -15.74
CA GLU A 87 5.51 8.28 -16.73
C GLU A 87 4.27 7.38 -16.56
N GLU A 88 4.39 6.24 -15.88
CA GLU A 88 3.41 5.17 -15.98
C GLU A 88 3.02 4.49 -14.66
N GLN A 89 3.54 4.91 -13.50
CA GLN A 89 3.23 4.22 -12.25
C GLN A 89 2.32 5.05 -11.33
N LEU A 90 1.12 4.51 -11.10
CA LEU A 90 0.26 4.94 -10.01
C LEU A 90 0.82 4.41 -8.68
N ILE A 91 0.97 5.30 -7.70
CA ILE A 91 1.33 4.96 -6.33
C ILE A 91 0.15 5.31 -5.42
N LEU A 92 -0.33 4.32 -4.66
CA LEU A 92 -1.26 4.52 -3.55
C LEU A 92 -0.57 4.11 -2.26
N PHE A 93 -0.67 4.91 -1.21
CA PHE A 93 0.06 4.63 0.02
C PHE A 93 -0.61 5.13 1.28
N VAL A 94 -0.34 4.46 2.38
CA VAL A 94 -0.77 4.86 3.73
C VAL A 94 0.41 4.72 4.67
N THR A 95 0.57 5.71 5.56
CA THR A 95 1.58 5.69 6.61
C THR A 95 0.89 5.50 7.95
N LEU A 96 1.38 4.53 8.72
CA LEU A 96 0.87 4.14 10.02
C LEU A 96 1.96 4.39 11.07
N ASP A 97 1.54 4.77 12.28
CA ASP A 97 2.46 4.85 13.42
C ASP A 97 2.96 3.44 13.76
N GLU A 98 4.27 3.23 13.64
CA GLU A 98 4.90 1.94 13.92
C GLU A 98 4.64 1.50 15.35
N ARG A 99 4.34 2.41 16.29
CA ARG A 99 4.12 2.14 17.73
C ARG A 99 2.72 1.63 18.06
N ALA A 100 1.75 1.81 17.18
CA ALA A 100 0.35 1.50 17.43
C ALA A 100 -0.27 0.57 16.37
N VAL A 101 0.50 0.20 15.34
CA VAL A 101 0.01 -0.63 14.25
C VAL A 101 -0.41 -2.02 14.72
N THR A 102 -1.52 -2.50 14.20
CA THR A 102 -2.03 -3.84 14.53
C THR A 102 -2.16 -4.68 13.27
N LEU A 103 -2.14 -6.01 13.43
CA LEU A 103 -2.31 -6.93 12.31
C LEU A 103 -3.63 -6.68 11.53
N PRO A 104 -4.79 -6.44 12.18
CA PRO A 104 -6.01 -6.06 11.47
C PRO A 104 -5.89 -4.75 10.70
N GLN A 105 -5.15 -3.75 11.21
CA GLN A 105 -4.92 -2.49 10.50
C GLN A 105 -4.08 -2.70 9.23
N LEU A 106 -3.09 -3.60 9.24
CA LEU A 106 -2.32 -3.94 8.03
C LEU A 106 -3.21 -4.59 6.97
N HIS A 107 -4.02 -5.57 7.37
CA HIS A 107 -4.98 -6.22 6.47
C HIS A 107 -5.99 -5.22 5.90
N GLN A 108 -6.50 -4.33 6.74
CA GLN A 108 -7.38 -3.25 6.30
C GLN A 108 -6.68 -2.28 5.34
N ALA A 109 -5.41 -1.94 5.60
CA ALA A 109 -4.64 -1.07 4.73
C ALA A 109 -4.46 -1.66 3.33
N VAL A 110 -4.02 -2.92 3.21
CA VAL A 110 -3.88 -3.59 1.91
C VAL A 110 -5.23 -3.75 1.20
N THR A 111 -6.27 -4.14 1.93
CA THR A 111 -7.63 -4.21 1.36
C THR A 111 -8.09 -2.85 0.84
N THR A 112 -7.81 -1.78 1.56
CA THR A 112 -8.18 -0.41 1.17
C THR A 112 -7.39 0.03 -0.06
N LEU A 113 -6.07 -0.17 -0.08
CA LEU A 113 -5.20 0.20 -1.20
C LEU A 113 -5.60 -0.55 -2.49
N THR A 114 -5.81 -1.87 -2.40
CA THR A 114 -6.19 -2.70 -3.56
C THR A 114 -7.62 -2.42 -4.04
N ARG A 115 -8.55 -2.11 -3.14
CA ARG A 115 -9.91 -1.67 -3.53
C ARG A 115 -9.85 -0.32 -4.25
N LEU A 116 -9.15 0.65 -3.67
CA LEU A 116 -9.00 1.99 -4.24
C LEU A 116 -8.30 1.93 -5.61
N GLN A 117 -7.27 1.10 -5.76
CA GLN A 117 -6.63 0.89 -7.05
C GLN A 117 -7.63 0.42 -8.12
N ARG A 118 -8.50 -0.55 -7.80
CA ARG A 118 -9.52 -1.03 -8.73
C ARG A 118 -10.52 0.06 -9.11
N GLU A 119 -10.91 0.91 -8.15
CA GLU A 119 -11.81 2.04 -8.40
C GLU A 119 -11.15 3.10 -9.30
N VAL A 120 -9.86 3.38 -9.07
CA VAL A 120 -9.06 4.31 -9.91
C VAL A 120 -8.92 3.79 -11.35
N LEU A 121 -8.70 2.48 -11.52
CA LEU A 121 -8.45 1.85 -12.82
C LEU A 121 -9.71 1.30 -13.50
N ALA A 122 -10.89 1.48 -12.90
CA ALA A 122 -12.14 1.10 -13.55
C ALA A 122 -12.31 1.86 -14.87
N SER A 123 -12.95 1.27 -15.88
CA SER A 123 -13.29 2.00 -17.12
C SER A 123 -14.51 2.87 -16.89
#